data_AF-A0A0K3AXG8-F1
#
_entry.id   AF-A0A0K3AXG8-F1
#
_cell.length_a   1.000
_cell.length_b   1.000
_cell.length_c   1.000
_cell.angle_alpha   90.00
_cell.angle_beta   90.00
_cell.angle_gamma   90.00
#
_symmetry.space_group_name_H-M   'P 1'
#
loop_
_entity.id
_entity.type
_entity.pdbx_description
1 polymer ?
#
loop_
_entity_poly.entity_id
_entity_poly.type
_entity_poly.pdbx_seq_one_letter_code
_entity_poly.pdbx_strand_id
1 'polypeptide(L)'
;MEFETPMVEAGTTIGLGGLYVKPGVEPTQLPSPPAPKLLGPFEPLVRFSGLDCHKLRKESIRSVKGILTGGVAVIILIISIIKIIVLMQIEDKSFSIGWAESTVYAFMAVQAFFSAISVMCWTREGFVSQFEDTLARLRTMRLSTSQSIDDYTTYHRKAAIMIIPIFVVSLSTSFYSSVTNRYMLNDSTTFYSDSVVHQLAPFIDFIGCIASALAVVIYVTVNTALNREIKHFNKELTNSARFQQLTLPQVLNNYSKRHSDLIQLTRFVNQQMSKYGSLVPLFTLISFVNAAYIVGSFKSVMDPAIYVLLNGWTIVCMGITVAGLSPPAKVQSNIQETAEILMHDDVLQTCGDDQMHHTYRVTLDRCLHSNSKMAFLNAFHVDSNCFNRIIFFVPNISAAMILYRLSHPNL
;
A
#
# COMPACT_ATOMS: atom_id res chain seq x y z
N MET A 1 -30.91 21.22 17.99
CA MET A 1 -30.36 21.84 16.77
C MET A 1 -30.03 20.69 15.82
N GLU A 2 -31.01 20.30 15.03
CA GLU A 2 -30.80 19.39 13.91
C GLU A 2 -30.01 20.15 12.85
N PHE A 3 -28.81 19.69 12.57
CA PHE A 3 -28.03 20.18 11.43
C PHE A 3 -28.60 19.54 10.17
N GLU A 4 -29.58 20.22 9.56
CA GLU A 4 -29.95 19.99 8.17
C GLU A 4 -28.71 20.23 7.30
N THR A 5 -28.18 19.15 6.73
CA THR A 5 -27.14 19.22 5.71
C THR A 5 -27.83 19.54 4.38
N PRO A 6 -27.36 20.56 3.64
CA PRO A 6 -28.06 21.06 2.47
C PRO A 6 -28.02 20.02 1.35
N MET A 7 -29.20 19.68 0.84
CA MET A 7 -29.38 18.91 -0.38
C MET A 7 -28.64 19.61 -1.52
N VAL A 8 -27.59 18.96 -2.01
CA VAL A 8 -26.86 19.37 -3.21
C VAL A 8 -27.84 19.37 -4.37
N GLU A 9 -28.17 20.56 -4.87
CA GLU A 9 -28.94 20.78 -6.09
C GLU A 9 -28.38 19.93 -7.24
N ALA A 10 -29.15 18.92 -7.64
CA ALA A 10 -28.97 18.19 -8.88
C ALA A 10 -29.38 19.11 -10.05
N GLY A 11 -28.53 20.09 -10.35
CA GLY A 11 -28.83 21.20 -11.25
C GLY A 11 -27.70 21.53 -12.22
N THR A 12 -27.02 20.52 -12.78
CA THR A 12 -26.19 20.73 -13.97
C THR A 12 -26.43 19.61 -14.95
N THR A 13 -27.40 19.86 -15.82
CA THR A 13 -27.66 19.20 -17.10
C THR A 13 -26.45 19.38 -18.03
N ILE A 14 -25.34 18.72 -17.72
CA ILE A 14 -24.23 18.56 -18.65
C ILE A 14 -24.49 17.29 -19.47
N GLY A 15 -25.19 17.49 -20.60
CA GLY A 15 -25.12 16.65 -21.80
C GLY A 15 -25.11 15.13 -21.59
N LEU A 16 -26.23 14.55 -21.16
CA LEU A 16 -26.52 13.12 -21.32
C LEU A 16 -26.82 12.79 -22.80
N GLY A 17 -25.82 12.98 -23.66
CA GLY A 17 -25.82 12.53 -25.07
C GLY A 17 -25.09 11.20 -25.28
N GLY A 18 -24.70 10.49 -24.21
CA GLY A 18 -23.83 9.34 -24.27
C GLY A 18 -24.57 8.00 -24.34
N LEU A 19 -24.73 7.48 -25.55
CA LEU A 19 -24.73 6.05 -25.89
C LEU A 19 -25.68 5.14 -25.09
N TYR A 20 -26.97 5.25 -25.37
CA TYR A 20 -27.86 4.08 -25.26
C TYR A 20 -27.39 3.03 -26.28
N VAL A 21 -26.94 1.88 -25.80
CA VAL A 21 -26.66 0.73 -26.67
C VAL A 21 -28.01 0.28 -27.25
N LYS A 22 -28.28 0.63 -28.52
CA LYS A 22 -29.40 0.06 -29.26
C LYS A 22 -29.19 -1.47 -29.32
N PRO A 23 -30.23 -2.28 -29.07
CA PRO A 23 -30.15 -3.72 -29.25
C PRO A 23 -29.67 -4.02 -30.69
N GLY A 24 -28.59 -4.80 -30.82
CA GLY A 24 -28.00 -5.19 -32.11
C GLY A 24 -26.81 -4.37 -32.59
N VAL A 25 -26.37 -3.34 -31.86
CA VAL A 25 -25.11 -2.64 -32.16
C VAL A 25 -24.04 -3.16 -31.21
N GLU A 26 -23.00 -3.82 -31.75
CA GLU A 26 -21.83 -4.20 -30.95
C GLU A 26 -21.30 -2.96 -30.21
N PRO A 27 -21.00 -3.06 -28.90
CA PRO A 27 -20.41 -1.94 -28.18
C PRO A 27 -19.08 -1.60 -28.86
N THR A 28 -19.07 -0.49 -29.60
CA THR A 28 -17.87 0.07 -30.22
C THR A 28 -16.84 0.23 -29.12
N GLN A 29 -15.78 -0.57 -29.19
CA GLN A 29 -14.66 -0.47 -28.25
C GLN A 29 -14.14 0.96 -28.28
N LEU A 30 -14.01 1.56 -27.11
CA LEU A 30 -13.40 2.89 -27.00
C LEU A 30 -11.98 2.82 -27.58
N PRO A 31 -11.52 3.89 -28.26
CA PRO A 31 -10.14 3.94 -28.75
C PRO A 31 -9.19 3.69 -27.57
N SER A 32 -8.20 2.81 -27.76
CA SER A 32 -7.25 2.44 -26.72
C SER A 32 -6.61 3.68 -26.11
N PRO A 33 -6.94 4.02 -24.85
CA PRO A 33 -6.31 5.17 -24.22
C PRO A 33 -4.82 4.87 -24.04
N PRO A 34 -3.95 5.89 -24.08
CA PRO A 34 -2.55 5.70 -23.73
C PRO A 34 -2.45 5.10 -22.32
N ALA A 35 -1.45 4.24 -22.12
CA ALA A 35 -1.20 3.63 -20.82
C ALA A 35 -1.09 4.73 -19.75
N PRO A 36 -1.81 4.61 -18.61
CA PRO A 36 -1.76 5.63 -17.58
C PRO A 36 -0.37 5.68 -16.98
N LYS A 37 0.23 6.87 -16.85
CA LYS A 37 1.48 7.04 -16.12
C LYS A 37 1.20 7.08 -14.62
N LEU A 38 1.08 5.92 -13.99
CA LEU A 38 0.64 5.80 -12.60
C LEU A 38 1.62 6.44 -11.63
N LEU A 39 2.92 6.30 -11.87
CA LEU A 39 3.94 6.90 -10.99
C LEU A 39 4.09 8.41 -11.19
N GLY A 40 3.68 8.94 -12.35
CA GLY A 40 3.75 10.37 -12.66
C GLY A 40 5.07 11.02 -12.22
N PRO A 41 5.05 11.98 -11.27
CA PRO A 41 6.25 12.69 -10.82
C PRO A 41 7.24 11.82 -10.01
N PHE A 42 6.84 10.62 -9.58
CA PHE A 42 7.71 9.70 -8.84
C PHE A 42 8.55 8.80 -9.75
N GLU A 43 8.22 8.71 -11.04
CA GLU A 43 8.98 7.88 -11.99
C GLU A 43 10.48 8.28 -12.08
N PRO A 44 10.84 9.59 -12.17
CA PRO A 44 12.24 10.00 -12.08
C PRO A 44 12.88 9.61 -10.75
N LEU A 45 12.15 9.71 -9.63
CA LEU A 45 12.68 9.35 -8.31
C LEU A 45 13.06 7.88 -8.23
N VAL A 46 12.28 6.98 -8.85
CA VAL A 46 12.64 5.56 -8.97
C VAL A 46 13.97 5.41 -9.73
N ARG A 47 14.12 6.09 -10.87
CA ARG A 47 15.34 6.01 -11.69
C ARG A 47 16.58 6.58 -10.97
N PHE A 48 16.40 7.62 -10.15
CA PHE A 48 17.49 8.26 -9.39
C PHE A 48 17.81 7.55 -8.08
N SER A 49 16.93 6.70 -7.55
CA SER A 49 17.13 6.03 -6.25
C SER A 49 18.29 5.05 -6.18
N GLY A 50 18.85 4.63 -7.33
CA GLY A 50 19.83 3.54 -7.39
C GLY A 50 19.21 2.14 -7.22
N LEU A 51 17.90 2.04 -6.99
CA LEU A 51 17.14 0.78 -6.88
C LEU A 51 16.41 0.39 -8.17
N ASP A 52 16.53 1.19 -9.23
CA ASP A 52 15.97 0.86 -10.56
C ASP A 52 16.78 -0.25 -11.23
N CYS A 53 16.22 -1.46 -11.17
CA CYS A 53 16.81 -2.66 -11.73
C CYS A 53 16.20 -3.05 -13.09
N HIS A 54 15.44 -2.19 -13.78
CA HIS A 54 14.80 -2.59 -15.06
C HIS A 54 15.82 -3.02 -16.13
N LYS A 55 17.03 -2.43 -16.12
CA LYS A 55 18.15 -2.77 -17.02
C LYS A 55 18.85 -4.10 -16.71
N LEU A 56 18.46 -4.79 -15.64
CA LEU A 56 18.94 -6.13 -15.30
C LEU A 56 18.04 -7.24 -15.86
N ARG A 57 16.96 -6.89 -16.58
CA ARG A 57 16.09 -7.88 -17.21
C ARG A 57 16.90 -8.73 -18.19
N LYS A 58 16.59 -10.04 -18.31
CA LYS A 58 17.34 -11.04 -19.10
C LYS A 58 17.76 -10.57 -20.50
N GLU A 59 16.91 -9.80 -21.17
CA GLU A 59 17.15 -9.22 -22.50
C GLU A 59 18.29 -8.18 -22.52
N SER A 60 18.60 -7.57 -21.38
CA SER A 60 19.50 -6.41 -21.23
C SER A 60 20.70 -6.63 -20.30
N ILE A 61 20.85 -7.81 -19.67
CA ILE A 61 21.91 -8.12 -18.69
C ILE A 61 23.33 -7.81 -19.21
N ARG A 62 23.55 -7.91 -20.53
CA ARG A 62 24.86 -7.62 -21.15
C ARG A 62 25.21 -6.14 -21.23
N SER A 63 24.32 -5.23 -20.87
CA SER A 63 24.63 -3.79 -20.85
C SER A 63 25.45 -3.43 -19.62
N VAL A 64 26.61 -2.79 -19.81
CA VAL A 64 27.47 -2.25 -18.73
C VAL A 64 26.67 -1.41 -17.73
N LYS A 65 25.69 -0.64 -18.23
CA LYS A 65 24.79 0.16 -17.38
C LYS A 65 23.92 -0.69 -16.46
N GLY A 66 23.47 -1.87 -16.93
CA GLY A 66 22.67 -2.79 -16.13
C GLY A 66 23.48 -3.37 -14.97
N ILE A 67 24.70 -3.83 -15.24
CA ILE A 67 25.63 -4.34 -14.22
C ILE A 67 25.91 -3.26 -13.17
N LEU A 68 26.16 -2.01 -13.60
CA LEU A 68 26.39 -0.90 -12.69
C LEU A 68 25.18 -0.63 -11.78
N THR A 69 23.97 -0.57 -12.35
CA THR A 69 22.74 -0.36 -11.54
C THR A 69 22.50 -1.51 -10.56
N GLY A 70 22.78 -2.75 -10.98
CA GLY A 70 22.70 -3.91 -10.09
C GLY A 70 23.72 -3.86 -8.97
N GLY A 71 24.96 -3.46 -9.27
CA GLY A 71 26.01 -3.26 -8.28
C GLY A 71 25.62 -2.23 -7.21
N VAL A 72 25.10 -1.06 -7.63
CA VAL A 72 24.63 -0.02 -6.72
C VAL A 72 23.50 -0.53 -5.82
N ALA A 73 22.51 -1.23 -6.40
CA ALA A 73 21.39 -1.78 -5.64
C ALA A 73 21.85 -2.83 -4.60
N VAL A 74 22.79 -3.71 -4.97
CA VAL A 74 23.40 -4.68 -4.06
C VAL A 74 24.16 -3.99 -2.93
N ILE A 75 24.91 -2.92 -3.22
CA ILE A 75 25.61 -2.13 -2.20
C ILE A 75 24.60 -1.53 -1.21
N ILE A 76 23.48 -0.96 -1.70
CA ILE A 76 22.42 -0.43 -0.84
C ILE A 76 21.85 -1.51 0.10
N LEU A 77 21.62 -2.72 -0.42
CA LEU A 77 21.14 -3.84 0.40
C LEU A 77 22.16 -4.27 1.44
N ILE A 78 23.46 -4.35 1.09
CA ILE A 78 24.53 -4.68 2.04
C ILE A 78 24.60 -3.65 3.16
N ILE A 79 24.57 -2.35 2.84
CA ILE A 79 24.56 -1.27 3.83
C ILE A 79 23.34 -1.39 4.75
N SER A 80 22.17 -1.69 4.18
CA SER A 80 20.93 -1.88 4.96
C SER A 80 21.03 -3.08 5.92
N ILE A 81 21.61 -4.20 5.47
CA ILE A 81 21.83 -5.39 6.30
C ILE A 81 22.80 -5.08 7.44
N ILE A 82 23.92 -4.41 7.15
CA ILE A 82 24.89 -4.01 8.17
C ILE A 82 24.22 -3.14 9.24
N LYS A 83 23.41 -2.16 8.82
CA LYS A 83 22.64 -1.33 9.75
C LYS A 83 21.71 -2.17 10.64
N ILE A 84 20.96 -3.11 10.04
CA ILE A 84 20.07 -3.99 10.81
C ILE A 84 20.86 -4.81 11.84
N ILE A 85 22.00 -5.40 11.46
CA ILE A 85 22.83 -6.20 12.35
C ILE A 85 23.35 -5.33 13.51
N VAL A 86 23.89 -4.14 13.21
CA VAL A 86 24.40 -3.21 14.23
C VAL A 86 23.30 -2.83 15.23
N LEU A 87 22.07 -2.55 14.75
CA LEU A 87 20.95 -2.21 15.64
C LEU A 87 20.47 -3.43 16.45
N MET A 88 20.43 -4.63 15.85
CA MET A 88 20.00 -5.85 16.56
C MET A 88 21.01 -6.35 17.60
N GLN A 89 22.29 -5.97 17.50
CA GLN A 89 23.33 -6.31 18.48
C GLN A 89 23.29 -5.45 19.75
N ILE A 90 22.40 -4.46 19.81
CA ILE A 90 22.22 -3.63 20.99
C ILE A 90 21.54 -4.48 22.07
N GLU A 91 22.34 -4.98 23.00
CA GLU A 91 21.86 -5.71 24.16
C GLU A 91 21.55 -4.73 25.30
N ASP A 92 20.28 -4.70 25.70
CA ASP A 92 19.81 -4.00 26.90
C ASP A 92 18.75 -4.88 27.59
N LYS A 93 18.46 -4.61 28.87
CA LYS A 93 17.48 -5.38 29.64
C LYS A 93 16.10 -5.28 29.00
N SER A 94 15.38 -6.40 28.91
CA SER A 94 14.00 -6.41 28.42
C SER A 94 13.14 -5.40 29.17
N PHE A 95 12.25 -4.70 28.45
CA PHE A 95 11.42 -3.59 28.96
C PHE A 95 12.17 -2.31 29.37
N SER A 96 13.50 -2.25 29.24
CA SER A 96 14.23 -1.00 29.38
C SER A 96 13.98 -0.06 28.19
N ILE A 97 14.36 1.21 28.35
CA ILE A 97 14.26 2.22 27.31
C ILE A 97 15.16 1.89 26.11
N GLY A 98 16.39 1.42 26.34
CA GLY A 98 17.33 1.08 25.28
C GLY A 98 16.92 -0.17 24.50
N TRP A 99 16.32 -1.16 25.17
CA TRP A 99 15.75 -2.34 24.49
C TRP A 99 14.62 -1.92 23.55
N ALA A 100 13.67 -1.12 24.04
CA ALA A 100 12.53 -0.69 23.24
C ALA A 100 12.98 0.22 22.08
N GLU A 101 13.90 1.15 22.33
CA GLU A 101 14.42 2.07 21.31
C GLU A 101 15.17 1.35 20.19
N SER A 102 16.08 0.43 20.57
CA SER A 102 16.75 -0.45 19.62
C SER A 102 15.74 -1.20 18.75
N THR A 103 14.69 -1.74 19.39
CA THR A 103 13.61 -2.46 18.71
C THR A 103 12.88 -1.58 17.69
N VAL A 104 12.57 -0.31 18.02
CA VAL A 104 11.96 0.64 17.06
C VAL A 104 12.85 0.81 15.83
N TYR A 105 14.12 1.17 16.02
CA TYR A 105 15.00 1.48 14.90
C TYR A 105 15.38 0.25 14.09
N ALA A 106 15.61 -0.89 14.75
CA ALA A 106 15.95 -2.13 14.08
C ALA A 106 14.81 -2.59 13.17
N PHE A 107 13.57 -2.60 13.65
CA PHE A 107 12.43 -3.02 12.85
C PHE A 107 12.06 -2.01 11.76
N MET A 108 12.27 -0.70 11.96
CA MET A 108 12.16 0.27 10.88
C MET A 108 13.28 0.13 9.83
N ALA A 109 14.49 -0.26 10.22
CA ALA A 109 15.55 -0.60 9.28
C ALA A 109 15.22 -1.87 8.48
N VAL A 110 14.68 -2.91 9.12
CA VAL A 110 14.17 -4.11 8.44
C VAL A 110 13.05 -3.75 7.46
N GLN A 111 12.14 -2.86 7.84
CA GLN A 111 11.09 -2.36 6.95
C GLN A 111 11.66 -1.66 5.71
N ALA A 112 12.65 -0.79 5.88
CA ALA A 112 13.31 -0.10 4.78
C ALA A 112 14.05 -1.08 3.85
N PHE A 113 14.66 -2.11 4.41
CA PHE A 113 15.30 -3.18 3.66
C PHE A 113 14.30 -3.97 2.80
N PHE A 114 13.17 -4.42 3.36
CA PHE A 114 12.13 -5.08 2.57
C PHE A 114 11.52 -4.17 1.51
N SER A 115 11.45 -2.86 1.79
CA SER A 115 11.03 -1.85 0.82
C SER A 115 12.01 -1.75 -0.34
N ALA A 116 13.32 -1.71 -0.06
CA ALA A 116 14.37 -1.68 -1.08
C ALA A 116 14.32 -2.92 -1.98
N ILE A 117 14.21 -4.12 -1.39
CA ILE A 117 14.05 -5.37 -2.15
C ILE A 117 12.80 -5.30 -3.04
N SER A 118 11.69 -4.82 -2.50
CA SER A 118 10.43 -4.77 -3.24
C SER A 118 10.52 -3.82 -4.44
N VAL A 119 11.10 -2.62 -4.26
CA VAL A 119 11.34 -1.68 -5.37
C VAL A 119 12.27 -2.30 -6.43
N MET A 120 13.34 -2.98 -6.03
CA MET A 120 14.24 -3.67 -6.95
C MET A 120 13.51 -4.78 -7.74
N CYS A 121 12.72 -5.61 -7.07
CA CYS A 121 11.97 -6.68 -7.70
C CYS A 121 10.93 -6.12 -8.68
N TRP A 122 10.15 -5.12 -8.26
CA TRP A 122 9.11 -4.52 -9.09
C TRP A 122 9.67 -3.80 -10.31
N THR A 123 10.79 -3.08 -10.18
CA THR A 123 11.45 -2.41 -11.31
C THR A 123 12.10 -3.41 -12.26
N ARG A 124 12.80 -4.43 -11.75
CA ARG A 124 13.41 -5.49 -12.56
C ARG A 124 12.40 -6.26 -13.40
N GLU A 125 11.22 -6.53 -12.84
CA GLU A 125 10.16 -7.28 -13.52
C GLU A 125 9.31 -6.40 -14.44
N GLY A 126 9.48 -5.07 -14.38
CA GLY A 126 8.60 -4.15 -15.11
C GLY A 126 7.15 -4.24 -14.62
N PHE A 127 6.97 -4.56 -13.35
CA PHE A 127 5.67 -4.85 -12.75
C PHE A 127 4.66 -3.71 -12.97
N VAL A 128 5.09 -2.47 -12.75
CA VAL A 128 4.23 -1.29 -12.94
C VAL A 128 3.81 -1.14 -14.40
N SER A 129 4.73 -1.32 -15.35
CA SER A 129 4.42 -1.27 -16.79
C SER A 129 3.41 -2.35 -17.18
N GLN A 130 3.61 -3.59 -16.73
CA GLN A 130 2.66 -4.69 -17.00
C GLN A 130 1.27 -4.41 -16.42
N PHE A 131 1.21 -3.79 -15.25
CA PHE A 131 -0.04 -3.36 -14.63
C PHE A 131 -0.70 -2.22 -15.46
N GLU A 132 0.06 -1.22 -15.89
CA GLU A 132 -0.42 -0.11 -16.73
C GLU A 132 -0.98 -0.61 -18.07
N ASP A 133 -0.30 -1.55 -18.73
CA ASP A 133 -0.75 -2.16 -19.98
C ASP A 133 -2.06 -2.95 -19.80
N THR A 134 -2.14 -3.75 -18.74
CA THR A 134 -3.36 -4.51 -18.42
C THR A 134 -4.51 -3.58 -18.05
N LEU A 135 -4.22 -2.50 -17.32
CA LEU A 135 -5.21 -1.49 -16.98
C LEU A 135 -5.70 -0.74 -18.22
N ALA A 136 -4.81 -0.39 -19.16
CA ALA A 136 -5.20 0.23 -20.43
C ALA A 136 -6.14 -0.69 -21.23
N ARG A 137 -5.86 -2.00 -21.27
CA ARG A 137 -6.76 -3.00 -21.88
C ARG A 137 -8.11 -3.08 -21.17
N LEU A 138 -8.16 -3.05 -19.85
CA LEU A 138 -9.42 -3.02 -19.10
C LEU A 138 -10.26 -1.78 -19.41
N ARG A 139 -9.61 -0.64 -19.67
CA ARG A 139 -10.28 0.62 -19.98
C ARG A 139 -11.00 0.62 -21.32
N THR A 140 -10.54 -0.16 -22.31
CA THR A 140 -11.24 -0.28 -23.60
C THR A 140 -12.55 -1.04 -23.50
N MET A 141 -12.73 -1.81 -22.41
CA MET A 141 -13.97 -2.55 -22.09
C MET A 141 -14.94 -1.76 -21.21
N ARG A 142 -14.66 -0.47 -20.92
CA ARG A 142 -15.59 0.40 -20.20
C ARG A 142 -16.77 0.79 -21.10
N LEU A 143 -17.94 0.99 -20.50
CA LEU A 143 -19.11 1.54 -21.20
C LEU A 143 -19.04 3.06 -21.27
N SER A 144 -18.43 3.68 -20.25
CA SER A 144 -18.29 5.12 -20.14
C SER A 144 -16.85 5.53 -19.82
N THR A 145 -16.40 6.64 -20.43
CA THR A 145 -15.15 7.29 -20.03
C THR A 145 -15.44 8.30 -18.93
N SER A 146 -14.56 8.37 -17.94
CA SER A 146 -14.66 9.34 -16.86
C SER A 146 -13.28 9.91 -16.57
N GLN A 147 -13.08 11.17 -16.94
CA GLN A 147 -11.83 11.89 -16.65
C GLN A 147 -11.51 11.89 -15.14
N SER A 148 -12.54 11.95 -14.30
CA SER A 148 -12.38 11.93 -12.83
C SER A 148 -11.82 10.62 -12.29
N ILE A 149 -11.85 9.52 -13.06
CA ILE A 149 -11.32 8.21 -12.69
C ILE A 149 -9.90 8.03 -13.23
N ASP A 150 -9.60 8.68 -14.35
CA ASP A 150 -8.31 8.56 -15.01
C ASP A 150 -7.30 9.63 -14.57
N ASP A 151 -7.75 10.70 -13.90
CA ASP A 151 -6.86 11.67 -13.26
C ASP A 151 -6.26 11.10 -11.96
N TYR A 152 -4.94 11.04 -11.89
CA TYR A 152 -4.17 10.62 -10.71
C TYR A 152 -3.48 11.79 -9.98
N THR A 153 -3.62 13.02 -10.46
CA THR A 153 -2.92 14.20 -9.92
C THR A 153 -3.20 14.40 -8.43
N THR A 154 -4.46 14.26 -8.02
CA THR A 154 -4.85 14.37 -6.61
C THR A 154 -4.21 13.28 -5.75
N TYR A 155 -4.05 12.08 -6.30
CA TYR A 155 -3.39 10.98 -5.59
C TYR A 155 -1.89 11.19 -5.49
N HIS A 156 -1.23 11.69 -6.54
CA HIS A 156 0.19 12.04 -6.49
C HIS A 156 0.47 13.10 -5.42
N ARG A 157 -0.38 14.12 -5.31
CA ARG A 157 -0.28 15.13 -4.25
C ARG A 157 -0.44 14.52 -2.86
N LYS A 158 -1.44 13.65 -2.65
CA LYS A 158 -1.64 12.96 -1.37
C LYS A 158 -0.48 12.02 -1.02
N ALA A 159 0.07 11.31 -2.01
CA ALA A 159 1.23 10.45 -1.84
C ALA A 159 2.48 11.27 -1.47
N ALA A 160 2.68 12.43 -2.10
CA ALA A 160 3.76 13.35 -1.77
C ALA A 160 3.65 13.85 -0.31
N ILE A 161 2.44 14.20 0.14
CA ILE A 161 2.19 14.60 1.54
C ILE A 161 2.47 13.44 2.50
N MET A 162 2.11 12.21 2.14
CA MET A 162 2.31 11.02 2.97
C MET A 162 3.78 10.68 3.19
N ILE A 163 4.65 10.91 2.19
CA ILE A 163 6.08 10.59 2.31
C ILE A 163 6.87 11.63 3.10
N ILE A 164 6.42 12.89 3.18
CA ILE A 164 7.14 13.97 3.88
C ILE A 164 7.41 13.62 5.36
N PRO A 165 6.43 13.16 6.15
CA PRO A 165 6.67 12.75 7.53
C PRO A 165 7.72 11.65 7.68
N ILE A 166 7.80 10.71 6.73
CA ILE A 166 8.81 9.63 6.75
C ILE A 166 10.21 10.25 6.70
N PHE A 167 10.44 11.18 5.77
CA PHE A 167 11.72 11.87 5.64
C PHE A 167 12.00 12.77 6.85
N VAL A 168 11.04 13.59 7.28
CA VAL A 168 11.24 14.51 8.40
C VAL A 168 11.59 13.76 9.67
N VAL A 169 10.79 12.77 10.07
CA VAL A 169 11.02 12.03 11.32
C VAL A 169 12.33 11.24 11.24
N SER A 170 12.55 10.47 10.18
CA SER A 170 13.72 9.61 10.09
C SER A 170 15.02 10.41 9.98
N LEU A 171 15.05 11.48 9.17
CA LEU A 171 16.25 12.31 9.05
C LEU A 171 16.47 13.15 10.30
N SER A 172 15.43 13.74 10.89
CA SER A 172 15.58 14.49 12.15
C SER A 172 16.10 13.60 13.27
N THR A 173 15.62 12.36 13.39
CA THR A 173 16.20 11.38 14.34
C THR A 173 17.66 11.11 14.01
N SER A 174 18.00 10.86 12.75
CA SER A 174 19.38 10.56 12.34
C SER A 174 20.35 11.71 12.60
N PHE A 175 19.96 12.94 12.24
CA PHE A 175 20.76 14.13 12.48
C PHE A 175 20.89 14.41 13.98
N TYR A 176 19.82 14.24 14.75
CA TYR A 176 19.88 14.38 16.20
C TYR A 176 20.89 13.38 16.80
N SER A 177 20.80 12.11 16.40
CA SER A 177 21.74 11.08 16.86
C SER A 177 23.18 11.34 16.42
N SER A 178 23.39 11.86 15.21
CA SER A 178 24.71 12.21 14.68
C SER A 178 25.33 13.40 15.42
N VAL A 179 24.55 14.46 15.70
CA VAL A 179 25.02 15.67 16.40
C VAL A 179 25.31 15.37 17.88
N THR A 180 24.47 14.56 18.52
CA THR A 180 24.63 14.21 19.94
C THR A 180 25.60 13.05 20.17
N ASN A 181 26.04 12.37 19.10
CA ASN A 181 26.76 11.08 19.16
C ASN A 181 26.04 10.04 20.03
N ARG A 182 24.71 10.05 20.05
CA ARG A 182 23.86 9.14 20.84
C ARG A 182 22.77 8.53 19.97
N TYR A 183 22.77 7.21 19.85
CA TYR A 183 21.62 6.45 19.33
C TYR A 183 20.70 5.94 20.44
N MET A 184 21.12 6.00 21.70
CA MET A 184 20.40 5.39 22.82
C MET A 184 20.18 6.40 23.94
N LEU A 185 18.94 6.47 24.42
CA LEU A 185 18.49 7.20 25.60
C LEU A 185 19.13 6.72 26.92
N ASN A 186 19.98 5.68 26.91
CA ASN A 186 20.48 5.07 28.14
C ASN A 186 21.90 5.55 28.51
N ASP A 187 22.04 6.06 29.73
CA ASP A 187 23.29 6.60 30.30
C ASP A 187 24.36 5.53 30.60
N SER A 188 24.00 4.24 30.67
CA SER A 188 24.95 3.19 31.10
C SER A 188 25.75 2.56 29.96
N THR A 189 25.23 2.61 28.74
CA THR A 189 25.79 1.94 27.56
C THR A 189 25.56 2.82 26.35
N THR A 190 25.86 4.12 26.47
CA THR A 190 26.09 4.94 25.29
C THR A 190 27.12 4.21 24.45
N PHE A 191 26.69 3.63 23.35
CA PHE A 191 27.55 3.16 22.28
C PHE A 191 28.17 4.43 21.68
N TYR A 192 29.11 5.05 22.40
CA TYR A 192 30.12 5.94 21.86
C TYR A 192 31.02 5.05 21.00
N SER A 193 30.47 4.42 19.98
CA SER A 193 31.38 3.99 18.94
C SER A 193 31.66 5.27 18.17
N ASP A 194 32.93 5.66 18.19
CA ASP A 194 33.60 6.37 17.10
C ASP A 194 33.44 5.66 15.73
N SER A 195 32.49 4.73 15.60
CA SER A 195 32.15 4.04 14.39
C SER A 195 31.64 5.06 13.40
N VAL A 196 32.35 5.12 12.28
CA VAL A 196 31.99 5.74 11.01
C VAL A 196 30.50 5.55 10.66
N VAL A 197 29.86 4.47 11.11
CA VAL A 197 28.41 4.23 10.96
C VAL A 197 27.54 5.36 11.52
N HIS A 198 27.94 6.00 12.63
CA HIS A 198 27.17 7.08 13.26
C HIS A 198 27.30 8.41 12.52
N GLN A 199 28.48 8.68 11.96
CA GLN A 199 28.70 9.86 11.12
C GLN A 199 27.99 9.73 9.77
N LEU A 200 27.86 8.50 9.26
CA LEU A 200 27.15 8.20 8.02
C LEU A 200 25.66 7.88 8.21
N ALA A 201 25.17 7.86 9.45
CA ALA A 201 23.79 7.52 9.76
C ALA A 201 22.76 8.34 8.95
N PRO A 202 22.87 9.69 8.84
CA PRO A 202 21.92 10.47 8.05
C PRO A 202 21.88 10.05 6.58
N PHE A 203 23.02 9.65 6.02
CA PHE A 203 23.10 9.19 4.64
C PHE A 203 22.46 7.81 4.45
N ILE A 204 22.71 6.88 5.38
CA ILE A 204 22.10 5.55 5.35
C ILE A 204 20.58 5.66 5.53
N ASP A 205 20.13 6.52 6.45
CA ASP A 205 18.72 6.77 6.73
C ASP A 205 18.03 7.46 5.56
N PHE A 206 18.72 8.35 4.86
CA PHE A 206 18.23 8.95 3.62
C PHE A 206 17.97 7.91 2.53
N ILE A 207 18.89 6.96 2.33
CA ILE A 207 18.68 5.84 1.40
C ILE A 207 17.48 5.00 1.83
N GLY A 208 17.37 4.69 3.13
CA GLY A 208 16.23 3.97 3.69
C GLY A 208 14.90 4.70 3.47
N CYS A 209 14.88 6.03 3.66
CA CYS A 209 13.70 6.87 3.41
C CYS A 209 13.27 6.81 1.95
N ILE A 210 14.22 6.92 1.01
CA ILE A 210 13.92 6.81 -0.43
C ILE A 210 13.31 5.44 -0.73
N ALA A 211 13.91 4.36 -0.23
CA ALA A 211 13.42 3.00 -0.45
C ALA A 211 11.98 2.82 0.09
N SER A 212 11.74 3.19 1.35
CA SER A 212 10.42 3.10 1.99
C SER A 212 9.39 3.98 1.31
N ALA A 213 9.72 5.24 1.00
CA ALA A 213 8.81 6.16 0.34
C ALA A 213 8.41 5.66 -1.05
N LEU A 214 9.37 5.23 -1.87
CA LEU A 214 9.08 4.70 -3.20
C LEU A 214 8.24 3.43 -3.13
N ALA A 215 8.56 2.52 -2.21
CA ALA A 215 7.79 1.29 -2.06
C ALA A 215 6.33 1.58 -1.65
N VAL A 216 6.12 2.47 -0.68
CA VAL A 216 4.78 2.92 -0.26
C VAL A 216 4.04 3.56 -1.43
N VAL A 217 4.68 4.47 -2.17
CA VAL A 217 4.05 5.15 -3.32
C VAL A 217 3.62 4.14 -4.39
N ILE A 218 4.51 3.24 -4.80
CA ILE A 218 4.19 2.21 -5.82
C ILE A 218 3.05 1.34 -5.32
N TYR A 219 3.15 0.83 -4.09
CA TYR A 219 2.17 -0.06 -3.48
C TYR A 219 0.78 0.56 -3.38
N VAL A 220 0.69 1.77 -2.82
CA VAL A 220 -0.57 2.50 -2.64
C VAL A 220 -1.17 2.89 -3.99
N THR A 221 -0.34 3.36 -4.94
CA THR A 221 -0.83 3.84 -6.23
C THR A 221 -1.44 2.71 -7.05
N VAL A 222 -0.77 1.55 -7.13
CA VAL A 222 -1.26 0.39 -7.87
C VAL A 222 -2.56 -0.14 -7.26
N ASN A 223 -2.59 -0.35 -5.94
CA ASN A 223 -3.81 -0.83 -5.27
C ASN A 223 -4.95 0.20 -5.38
N THR A 224 -4.65 1.50 -5.32
CA THR A 224 -5.66 2.55 -5.49
C THR A 224 -6.20 2.59 -6.93
N ALA A 225 -5.34 2.43 -7.94
CA ALA A 225 -5.75 2.35 -9.34
C ALA A 225 -6.66 1.15 -9.58
N LEU A 226 -6.29 -0.02 -9.06
CA LEU A 226 -7.11 -1.23 -9.10
C LEU A 226 -8.46 -1.01 -8.40
N ASN A 227 -8.43 -0.43 -7.19
CA ASN A 227 -9.63 -0.13 -6.42
C ASN A 227 -10.59 0.82 -7.16
N ARG A 228 -10.07 1.84 -7.84
CA ARG A 228 -10.87 2.77 -8.66
C ARG A 228 -11.51 2.06 -9.85
N GLU A 229 -10.78 1.15 -10.51
CA GLU A 229 -11.32 0.40 -11.64
C GLU A 229 -12.46 -0.52 -11.22
N ILE A 230 -12.30 -1.27 -10.11
CA ILE A 230 -13.36 -2.15 -9.60
C ILE A 230 -14.56 -1.32 -9.13
N LYS A 231 -14.32 -0.20 -8.43
CA LYS A 231 -15.41 0.71 -8.02
C LYS A 231 -16.17 1.26 -9.23
N HIS A 232 -15.46 1.60 -10.30
CA HIS A 232 -16.09 2.07 -11.53
C HIS A 232 -16.93 0.97 -12.19
N PHE A 233 -16.38 -0.25 -12.27
CA PHE A 233 -17.09 -1.42 -12.74
C PHE A 233 -18.37 -1.65 -11.93
N ASN A 234 -18.33 -1.57 -10.60
CA ASN A 234 -19.51 -1.69 -9.74
C ASN A 234 -20.56 -0.64 -10.06
N LYS A 235 -20.15 0.63 -10.21
CA LYS A 235 -21.07 1.71 -10.58
C LYS A 235 -21.75 1.46 -11.94
N GLU A 236 -20.99 1.02 -12.94
CA GLU A 236 -21.53 0.66 -14.25
C GLU A 236 -22.47 -0.54 -14.15
N LEU A 237 -22.13 -1.55 -13.35
CA LEU A 237 -22.95 -2.74 -13.14
C LEU A 237 -24.27 -2.39 -12.43
N THR A 238 -24.23 -1.60 -11.36
CA THR A 238 -25.43 -1.11 -10.65
C THR A 238 -26.35 -0.32 -11.58
N ASN A 239 -25.78 0.55 -12.42
CA ASN A 239 -26.58 1.31 -13.38
C ASN A 239 -27.25 0.37 -14.39
N SER A 240 -26.52 -0.58 -14.97
CA SER A 240 -27.10 -1.53 -15.93
C SER A 240 -28.12 -2.48 -15.31
N ALA A 241 -27.93 -2.89 -14.04
CA ALA A 241 -28.93 -3.64 -13.28
C ALA A 241 -30.22 -2.81 -13.10
N ARG A 242 -30.08 -1.54 -12.67
CA ARG A 242 -31.21 -0.62 -12.50
C ARG A 242 -32.02 -0.40 -13.79
N PHE A 243 -31.35 -0.37 -14.93
CA PHE A 243 -31.98 -0.24 -16.25
C PHE A 243 -32.38 -1.57 -16.89
N GLN A 244 -32.31 -2.69 -16.15
CA GLN A 244 -32.60 -4.05 -16.63
C GLN A 244 -31.81 -4.45 -17.89
N GLN A 245 -30.67 -3.80 -18.16
CA GLN A 245 -29.83 -4.10 -19.33
C GLN A 245 -29.10 -5.43 -19.18
N LEU A 246 -28.95 -5.93 -17.95
CA LEU A 246 -28.37 -7.25 -17.67
C LEU A 246 -29.25 -8.40 -18.16
N THR A 247 -30.51 -8.12 -18.54
CA THR A 247 -31.38 -9.11 -19.20
C THR A 247 -30.90 -9.49 -20.61
N LEU A 248 -30.01 -8.69 -21.21
CA LEU A 248 -29.43 -8.96 -22.52
C LEU A 248 -28.19 -9.85 -22.38
N PRO A 249 -28.16 -11.08 -22.96
CA PRO A 249 -27.05 -12.02 -22.80
C PRO A 249 -25.69 -11.45 -23.21
N GLN A 250 -25.67 -10.63 -24.26
CA GLN A 250 -24.44 -9.98 -24.74
C GLN A 250 -23.87 -8.99 -23.70
N VAL A 251 -24.74 -8.24 -23.02
CA VAL A 251 -24.33 -7.27 -22.00
C VAL A 251 -23.79 -8.01 -20.78
N LEU A 252 -24.52 -9.01 -20.28
CA LEU A 252 -24.10 -9.83 -19.14
C LEU A 252 -22.75 -10.53 -19.40
N ASN A 253 -22.56 -11.08 -20.60
CA ASN A 253 -21.31 -11.74 -20.98
C ASN A 253 -20.13 -10.75 -21.02
N ASN A 254 -20.33 -9.54 -21.52
CA ASN A 254 -19.30 -8.49 -21.51
C ASN A 254 -18.90 -8.10 -20.09
N TYR A 255 -19.87 -7.93 -19.18
CA TYR A 255 -19.59 -7.71 -17.76
C TYR A 255 -18.84 -8.88 -17.13
N SER A 256 -19.27 -10.12 -17.40
CA SER A 256 -18.59 -11.32 -16.87
C SER A 256 -17.14 -11.41 -17.35
N LYS A 257 -16.88 -11.09 -18.61
CA LYS A 257 -15.52 -11.07 -19.19
C LYS A 257 -14.65 -10.01 -18.52
N ARG A 258 -15.13 -8.77 -18.42
CA ARG A 258 -14.37 -7.70 -17.75
C ARG A 258 -14.13 -7.99 -16.26
N HIS A 259 -15.11 -8.56 -15.57
CA HIS A 259 -14.94 -9.01 -14.20
C HIS A 259 -13.85 -10.09 -14.07
N SER A 260 -13.81 -11.06 -15.00
CA SER A 260 -12.73 -12.06 -15.04
C SER A 260 -11.35 -11.40 -15.12
N ASP A 261 -11.19 -10.44 -16.03
CA ASP A 261 -9.92 -9.73 -16.23
C ASP A 261 -9.54 -8.90 -14.99
N LEU A 262 -10.51 -8.29 -14.30
CA LEU A 262 -10.27 -7.57 -13.04
C LEU A 262 -9.80 -8.50 -11.91
N ILE A 263 -10.39 -9.68 -11.79
CA ILE A 263 -9.96 -10.69 -10.81
C ILE A 263 -8.56 -11.21 -11.17
N GLN A 264 -8.26 -11.45 -12.45
CA GLN A 264 -6.93 -11.84 -12.89
C GLN A 264 -5.88 -10.76 -12.58
N LEU A 265 -6.20 -9.48 -12.85
CA LEU A 265 -5.32 -8.36 -12.50
C LEU A 265 -5.10 -8.26 -10.98
N THR A 266 -6.16 -8.45 -10.20
CA THR A 266 -6.07 -8.47 -8.73
C THR A 266 -5.15 -9.57 -8.24
N ARG A 267 -5.26 -10.78 -8.79
CA ARG A 267 -4.37 -11.90 -8.47
C ARG A 267 -2.92 -11.59 -8.83
N PHE A 268 -2.70 -11.02 -10.02
CA PHE A 268 -1.36 -10.60 -10.46
C PHE A 268 -0.73 -9.59 -9.49
N VAL A 269 -1.45 -8.53 -9.14
CA VAL A 269 -0.99 -7.52 -8.16
C VAL A 269 -0.69 -8.17 -6.81
N ASN A 270 -1.60 -9.00 -6.30
CA ASN A 270 -1.44 -9.62 -4.99
C ASN A 270 -0.29 -10.62 -4.95
N GLN A 271 -0.05 -11.38 -6.03
CA GLN A 271 1.13 -12.24 -6.12
C GLN A 271 2.41 -11.43 -6.01
N GLN A 272 2.50 -10.34 -6.78
CA GLN A 272 3.69 -9.48 -6.87
C GLN A 272 3.94 -8.63 -5.60
N MET A 273 2.88 -8.29 -4.88
CA MET A 273 2.97 -7.43 -3.69
C MET A 273 2.83 -8.19 -2.36
N SER A 274 2.49 -9.49 -2.39
CA SER A 274 2.20 -10.34 -1.21
C SER A 274 3.22 -10.18 -0.09
N LYS A 275 4.51 -10.35 -0.41
CA LYS A 275 5.62 -10.26 0.55
C LYS A 275 5.73 -8.89 1.19
N TYR A 276 5.56 -7.83 0.41
CA TYR A 276 5.61 -6.47 0.93
C TYR A 276 4.44 -6.20 1.87
N GLY A 277 3.21 -6.46 1.44
CA GLY A 277 2.02 -6.20 2.28
C GLY A 277 1.85 -7.15 3.46
N SER A 278 2.57 -8.29 3.51
CA SER A 278 2.59 -9.18 4.68
C SER A 278 3.65 -8.78 5.71
N LEU A 279 4.87 -8.44 5.26
CA LEU A 279 6.01 -8.21 6.15
C LEU A 279 6.15 -6.75 6.59
N VAL A 280 5.93 -5.78 5.70
CA VAL A 280 6.13 -4.37 6.04
C VAL A 280 5.18 -3.91 7.15
N PRO A 281 3.86 -4.17 7.08
CA PRO A 281 2.96 -3.79 8.17
C PRO A 281 3.32 -4.46 9.49
N LEU A 282 3.86 -5.70 9.48
CA LEU A 282 4.30 -6.36 10.71
C LEU A 282 5.43 -5.57 11.39
N PHE A 283 6.50 -5.27 10.67
CA PHE A 283 7.66 -4.60 11.23
C PHE A 283 7.36 -3.16 11.64
N THR A 284 6.50 -2.45 10.90
CA THR A 284 6.02 -1.14 11.33
C THR A 284 5.14 -1.21 12.58
N LEU A 285 4.31 -2.25 12.72
CA LEU A 285 3.48 -2.42 13.92
C LEU A 285 4.31 -2.75 15.16
N ILE A 286 5.35 -3.58 15.03
CA ILE A 286 6.28 -3.84 16.14
C ILE A 286 7.00 -2.55 16.54
N SER A 287 7.47 -1.77 15.56
CA SER A 287 8.11 -0.47 15.81
C SER A 287 7.15 0.52 16.48
N PHE A 288 5.90 0.57 16.01
CA PHE A 288 4.85 1.38 16.60
C PHE A 288 4.61 1.05 18.07
N VAL A 289 4.46 -0.23 18.41
CA VAL A 289 4.20 -0.69 19.78
C VAL A 289 5.32 -0.25 20.71
N ASN A 290 6.58 -0.41 20.28
CA ASN A 290 7.74 -0.04 21.08
C ASN A 290 7.90 1.48 21.22
N ALA A 291 7.67 2.25 20.15
CA ALA A 291 7.71 3.71 20.22
C ALA A 291 6.62 4.26 21.15
N ALA A 292 5.40 3.73 21.06
CA ALA A 292 4.29 4.09 21.94
C ALA A 292 4.56 3.69 23.39
N TYR A 293 5.15 2.51 23.62
CA TYR A 293 5.59 2.06 24.94
C TYR A 293 6.59 3.02 25.58
N ILE A 294 7.60 3.48 24.82
CA ILE A 294 8.60 4.43 25.32
C ILE A 294 7.95 5.76 25.70
N VAL A 295 7.15 6.31 24.79
CA VAL A 295 6.43 7.58 24.97
C VAL A 295 5.51 7.56 26.18
N GLY A 296 4.84 6.42 26.43
CA GLY A 296 3.93 6.26 27.56
C GLY A 296 4.63 5.99 28.90
N SER A 297 5.70 5.17 28.90
CA SER A 297 6.30 4.68 30.14
C SER A 297 7.44 5.55 30.69
N PHE A 298 8.15 6.30 29.83
CA PHE A 298 9.40 6.99 30.21
C PHE A 298 9.34 8.51 30.06
N LYS A 299 8.13 9.10 29.96
CA LYS A 299 7.93 10.54 29.72
C LYS A 299 8.71 11.44 30.69
N SER A 300 8.86 11.05 31.95
CA SER A 300 9.52 11.86 32.98
C SER A 300 11.05 11.92 32.86
N VAL A 301 11.68 10.98 32.15
CA VAL A 301 13.15 10.85 32.06
C VAL A 301 13.68 11.30 30.70
N MET A 302 12.81 11.41 29.68
CA MET A 302 13.23 11.71 28.31
C MET A 302 13.48 13.18 28.04
N ASP A 303 14.49 13.46 27.21
CA ASP A 303 14.67 14.76 26.58
C ASP A 303 13.42 15.13 25.75
N PRO A 304 12.91 16.37 25.85
CA PRO A 304 11.80 16.85 25.03
C PRO A 304 11.96 16.61 23.52
N ALA A 305 13.17 16.72 22.97
CA ALA A 305 13.44 16.49 21.55
C ALA A 305 13.17 15.02 21.18
N ILE A 306 13.67 14.08 21.97
CA ILE A 306 13.48 12.64 21.72
C ILE A 306 12.01 12.26 21.90
N TYR A 307 11.33 12.84 22.89
CA TYR A 307 9.89 12.67 23.06
C TYR A 307 9.11 13.07 21.80
N VAL A 308 9.44 14.20 21.18
CA VAL A 308 8.82 14.64 19.92
C VAL A 308 9.15 13.68 18.77
N LEU A 309 10.40 13.25 18.64
CA LEU A 309 10.82 12.33 17.57
C LEU A 309 10.14 10.96 17.68
N LEU A 310 10.00 10.40 18.87
CA LEU A 310 9.30 9.12 19.08
C LEU A 310 7.79 9.21 18.80
N ASN A 311 7.15 10.34 19.14
CA ASN A 311 5.79 10.60 18.67
C ASN A 311 5.72 10.75 17.14
N GLY A 312 6.74 11.31 16.52
CA GLY A 312 6.89 11.29 15.06
C GLY A 312 6.93 9.85 14.52
N TRP A 313 7.71 8.97 15.15
CA TRP A 313 7.79 7.57 14.77
C TRP A 313 6.48 6.81 14.93
N THR A 314 5.70 7.05 15.99
CA THR A 314 4.38 6.42 16.14
C THR A 314 3.44 6.83 15.01
N ILE A 315 3.42 8.11 14.62
CA ILE A 315 2.61 8.61 13.50
C ILE A 315 3.06 7.98 12.18
N VAL A 316 4.37 7.95 11.90
CA VAL A 316 4.94 7.37 10.68
C VAL A 316 4.64 5.86 10.59
N CYS A 317 4.87 5.10 11.66
CA CYS A 317 4.62 3.66 11.69
C CYS A 317 3.14 3.34 11.45
N MET A 318 2.25 4.12 12.08
CA MET A 318 0.81 3.97 11.86
C MET A 318 0.44 4.33 10.40
N GLY A 319 0.99 5.42 9.87
CA GLY A 319 0.80 5.84 8.48
C GLY A 319 1.20 4.77 7.47
N ILE A 320 2.40 4.19 7.62
CA ILE A 320 2.88 3.11 6.74
C ILE A 320 2.02 1.86 6.88
N THR A 321 1.62 1.49 8.10
CA THR A 321 0.72 0.34 8.33
C THR A 321 -0.62 0.53 7.62
N VAL A 322 -1.24 1.70 7.79
CA VAL A 322 -2.52 2.01 7.14
C VAL A 322 -2.36 2.03 5.62
N ALA A 323 -1.26 2.59 5.09
CA ALA A 323 -0.94 2.57 3.67
C ALA A 323 -0.72 1.15 3.13
N GLY A 324 -0.19 0.23 3.95
CA GLY A 324 0.04 -1.17 3.59
C GLY A 324 -1.23 -2.03 3.60
N LEU A 325 -2.19 -1.75 4.50
CA LEU A 325 -3.37 -2.60 4.71
C LEU A 325 -4.68 -2.03 4.13
N SER A 326 -4.87 -0.70 4.14
CA SER A 326 -6.14 -0.10 3.73
C SER A 326 -6.44 -0.26 2.23
N PRO A 327 -5.50 0.01 1.29
CA PRO A 327 -5.77 -0.17 -0.13
C PRO A 327 -6.18 -1.60 -0.53
N PRO A 328 -5.48 -2.68 -0.14
CA PRO A 328 -5.92 -4.04 -0.48
C PRO A 328 -7.23 -4.42 0.22
N ALA A 329 -7.49 -3.96 1.45
CA ALA A 329 -8.77 -4.21 2.11
C ALA A 329 -9.95 -3.60 1.32
N LYS A 330 -9.77 -2.40 0.75
CA LYS A 330 -10.78 -1.76 -0.12
C LYS A 330 -11.01 -2.53 -1.42
N VAL A 331 -9.94 -3.07 -2.03
CA VAL A 331 -10.06 -3.95 -3.20
C VAL A 331 -10.96 -5.14 -2.89
N GLN A 332 -10.76 -5.80 -1.75
CA GLN A 332 -11.62 -6.92 -1.34
C GLN A 332 -13.06 -6.48 -1.08
N SER A 333 -13.25 -5.34 -0.43
CA SER A 333 -14.58 -4.78 -0.18
C SER A 333 -15.35 -4.50 -1.47
N ASN A 334 -14.68 -3.96 -2.50
CA ASN A 334 -15.34 -3.68 -3.78
C ASN A 334 -15.64 -4.96 -4.58
N ILE A 335 -14.81 -6.00 -4.48
CA ILE A 335 -15.11 -7.31 -5.09
C ILE A 335 -16.33 -7.93 -4.42
N GLN A 336 -16.45 -7.78 -3.10
CA GLN A 336 -17.63 -8.25 -2.37
C GLN A 336 -18.88 -7.44 -2.75
N GLU A 337 -18.77 -6.12 -2.91
CA GLU A 337 -19.87 -5.27 -3.40
C GLU A 337 -20.34 -5.72 -4.79
N THR A 338 -19.44 -6.19 -5.68
CA THR A 338 -19.83 -6.80 -6.95
C THR A 338 -20.78 -8.00 -6.76
N ALA A 339 -20.47 -8.87 -5.79
CA ALA A 339 -21.33 -10.00 -5.46
C ALA A 339 -22.71 -9.54 -4.94
N GLU A 340 -22.72 -8.54 -4.06
CA GLU A 340 -23.96 -7.98 -3.48
C GLU A 340 -24.85 -7.35 -4.56
N ILE A 341 -24.29 -6.60 -5.50
CA ILE A 341 -25.03 -6.04 -6.63
C ILE A 341 -25.68 -7.15 -7.46
N LEU A 342 -24.95 -8.22 -7.76
CA LEU A 342 -25.47 -9.35 -8.53
C LEU A 342 -26.55 -10.12 -7.76
N MET A 343 -26.38 -10.32 -6.45
CA MET A 343 -27.36 -11.00 -5.60
C MET A 343 -28.64 -10.19 -5.34
N HIS A 344 -28.64 -8.89 -5.60
CA HIS A 344 -29.84 -8.05 -5.47
C HIS A 344 -30.63 -7.89 -6.78
N ASP A 345 -30.19 -8.49 -7.88
CA ASP A 345 -30.92 -8.47 -9.15
C ASP A 345 -31.88 -9.68 -9.24
N ASP A 346 -33.13 -9.48 -8.83
CA ASP A 346 -34.18 -10.51 -8.84
C ASP A 346 -34.42 -11.10 -10.25
N VAL A 347 -34.21 -10.30 -11.30
CA VAL A 347 -34.48 -10.70 -12.69
C VAL A 347 -33.43 -11.71 -13.15
N LEU A 348 -32.17 -11.53 -12.76
CA LEU A 348 -31.11 -12.49 -13.05
C LEU A 348 -31.29 -13.82 -12.29
N GLN A 349 -31.84 -13.77 -11.08
CA GLN A 349 -32.09 -14.97 -10.27
C GLN A 349 -33.24 -15.83 -10.80
N THR A 350 -34.26 -15.19 -11.36
CA THR A 350 -35.48 -15.83 -11.87
C THR A 350 -35.45 -16.04 -13.40
N CYS A 351 -34.32 -15.73 -14.04
CA CYS A 351 -34.17 -15.88 -15.49
C CYS A 351 -34.30 -17.37 -15.90
N GLY A 352 -35.23 -17.65 -16.81
CA GLY A 352 -35.44 -19.00 -17.36
C GLY A 352 -34.45 -19.40 -18.46
N ASP A 353 -33.53 -18.51 -18.85
CA ASP A 353 -32.48 -18.81 -19.82
C ASP A 353 -31.25 -19.41 -19.11
N ASP A 354 -31.02 -20.70 -19.35
CA ASP A 354 -29.92 -21.48 -18.76
C ASP A 354 -28.54 -20.83 -18.99
N GLN A 355 -28.31 -20.23 -20.16
CA GLN A 355 -27.01 -19.63 -20.51
C GLN A 355 -26.75 -18.36 -19.69
N MET A 356 -27.79 -17.54 -19.51
CA MET A 356 -27.71 -16.36 -18.66
C MET A 356 -27.55 -16.73 -17.19
N HIS A 357 -28.34 -17.70 -16.71
CA HIS A 357 -28.22 -18.19 -15.34
C HIS A 357 -26.82 -18.74 -15.06
N HIS A 358 -26.24 -19.48 -16.01
CA HIS A 358 -24.87 -19.97 -15.91
C HIS A 358 -23.84 -18.83 -15.84
N THR A 359 -23.93 -17.83 -16.72
CA THR A 359 -23.02 -16.69 -16.75
C THR A 359 -23.07 -15.88 -15.45
N TYR A 360 -24.28 -15.67 -14.93
CA TYR A 360 -24.53 -15.06 -13.63
C TYR A 360 -23.85 -15.85 -12.50
N ARG A 361 -24.16 -17.14 -12.39
CA ARG A 361 -23.61 -18.04 -11.37
C ARG A 361 -22.09 -18.05 -11.37
N VAL A 362 -21.47 -18.21 -12.53
CA VAL A 362 -20.01 -18.23 -12.65
C VAL A 362 -19.41 -16.88 -12.21
N THR A 363 -20.06 -15.76 -12.52
CA THR A 363 -19.57 -14.44 -12.09
C THR A 363 -19.69 -14.27 -10.58
N LEU A 364 -20.81 -14.70 -9.98
CA LEU A 364 -21.04 -14.68 -8.54
C LEU A 364 -20.05 -15.59 -7.80
N ASP A 365 -19.85 -16.82 -8.28
CA ASP A 365 -18.91 -17.78 -7.69
C ASP A 365 -17.48 -17.24 -7.73
N ARG A 366 -17.09 -16.54 -8.81
CA ARG A 366 -15.80 -15.84 -8.88
C ARG A 366 -15.69 -14.75 -7.81
N CYS A 367 -16.74 -14.00 -7.51
CA CYS A 367 -16.68 -12.98 -6.46
C CYS A 367 -16.51 -13.60 -5.07
N LEU A 368 -17.29 -14.65 -4.77
CA LEU A 368 -17.34 -15.27 -3.45
C LEU A 368 -16.13 -16.18 -3.15
N HIS A 369 -15.64 -16.91 -4.15
CA HIS A 369 -14.63 -17.96 -3.99
C HIS A 369 -13.29 -17.64 -4.67
N SER A 370 -13.10 -16.43 -5.22
CA SER A 370 -11.80 -16.08 -5.75
C SER A 370 -10.75 -16.06 -4.64
N ASN A 371 -9.72 -16.90 -4.80
CA ASN A 371 -8.51 -16.84 -3.99
C ASN A 371 -7.63 -15.63 -4.39
N SER A 372 -8.25 -14.47 -4.61
CA SER A 372 -7.59 -13.20 -4.91
C SER A 372 -7.32 -12.38 -3.67
N LYS A 373 -7.52 -12.93 -2.46
CA LYS A 373 -7.26 -12.23 -1.20
C LYS A 373 -5.76 -12.17 -0.94
N MET A 374 -5.25 -10.98 -0.65
CA MET A 374 -3.93 -10.82 -0.07
C MET A 374 -3.96 -11.26 1.39
N ALA A 375 -2.92 -11.93 1.87
CA ALA A 375 -2.85 -12.40 3.25
C ALA A 375 -1.76 -11.66 4.05
N PHE A 376 -2.16 -11.02 5.14
CA PHE A 376 -1.27 -10.53 6.17
C PHE A 376 -0.66 -11.72 6.92
N LEU A 377 0.67 -11.71 7.07
CA LEU A 377 1.46 -12.83 7.60
C LEU A 377 1.21 -14.18 6.90
N ASN A 378 0.77 -14.16 5.64
CA ASN A 378 0.34 -15.35 4.89
C ASN A 378 -0.78 -16.17 5.57
N ALA A 379 -1.45 -15.61 6.58
CA ALA A 379 -2.42 -16.32 7.42
C ALA A 379 -3.78 -15.60 7.46
N PHE A 380 -3.79 -14.28 7.58
CA PHE A 380 -5.01 -13.49 7.74
C PHE A 380 -5.36 -12.78 6.44
N HIS A 381 -6.51 -13.07 5.86
CA HIS A 381 -6.97 -12.34 4.69
C HIS A 381 -7.16 -10.86 5.01
N VAL A 382 -6.56 -9.99 4.20
CA VAL A 382 -6.66 -8.54 4.37
C VAL A 382 -8.01 -8.08 3.83
N ASP A 383 -8.99 -8.04 4.73
CA ASP A 383 -10.29 -7.41 4.52
C ASP A 383 -10.49 -6.25 5.51
N SER A 384 -11.61 -5.53 5.37
CA SER A 384 -11.95 -4.40 6.25
C SER A 384 -12.04 -4.81 7.73
N ASN A 385 -12.48 -6.04 8.02
CA ASN A 385 -12.61 -6.54 9.38
C ASN A 385 -11.24 -6.84 10.00
N CYS A 386 -10.35 -7.49 9.25
CA CYS A 386 -8.97 -7.75 9.64
C CYS A 386 -8.21 -6.44 9.87
N PHE A 387 -8.35 -5.47 8.95
CA PHE A 387 -7.78 -4.13 9.10
C PHE A 387 -8.24 -3.47 10.41
N ASN A 388 -9.56 -3.43 10.65
CA ASN A 388 -10.12 -2.84 11.87
C ASN A 388 -9.62 -3.55 13.14
N ARG A 389 -9.52 -4.88 13.11
CA ARG A 389 -8.97 -5.66 14.24
C ARG A 389 -7.51 -5.31 14.49
N ILE A 390 -6.66 -5.24 13.46
CA ILE A 390 -5.23 -4.90 13.61
C ILE A 390 -5.08 -3.51 14.21
N ILE A 391 -5.79 -2.51 13.66
CA ILE A 391 -5.74 -1.13 14.13
C ILE A 391 -6.29 -0.98 15.56
N PHE A 392 -7.20 -1.85 15.98
CA PHE A 392 -7.68 -1.89 17.36
C PHE A 392 -6.69 -2.59 18.30
N PHE A 393 -6.25 -3.81 17.99
CA PHE A 393 -5.45 -4.63 18.91
C PHE A 393 -4.03 -4.08 19.10
N VAL A 394 -3.39 -3.58 18.06
CA VAL A 394 -1.96 -3.23 18.15
C VAL A 394 -1.69 -2.05 19.09
N PRO A 395 -2.42 -0.93 19.04
CA PRO A 395 -2.30 0.11 20.06
C PRO A 395 -2.58 -0.40 21.48
N ASN A 396 -3.52 -1.34 21.65
CA ASN A 396 -3.79 -1.92 22.97
C ASN A 396 -2.64 -2.78 23.51
N ILE A 397 -1.79 -3.37 22.66
CA ILE A 397 -0.56 -4.05 23.11
C ILE A 397 0.38 -3.04 23.77
N SER A 398 0.57 -1.86 23.17
CA SER A 398 1.40 -0.81 23.79
C SER A 398 0.83 -0.35 25.14
N ALA A 399 -0.50 -0.17 25.24
CA ALA A 399 -1.15 0.17 26.50
C ALA A 399 -0.94 -0.91 27.57
N ALA A 400 -1.06 -2.20 27.20
CA ALA A 400 -0.79 -3.31 28.10
C ALA A 400 0.67 -3.34 28.57
N MET A 401 1.64 -3.08 27.68
CA MET A 401 3.05 -2.97 28.04
C MET A 401 3.32 -1.81 29.00
N ILE A 402 2.67 -0.65 28.78
CA ILE A 402 2.78 0.51 29.68
C ILE A 402 2.23 0.16 31.07
N LEU A 403 1.04 -0.44 31.16
CA LEU A 403 0.45 -0.88 32.43
C LEU A 403 1.32 -1.92 33.14
N TYR A 404 1.89 -2.86 32.40
CA TYR A 404 2.81 -3.85 32.95
C TYR A 404 4.07 -3.19 33.53
N ARG A 405 4.65 -2.22 32.85
CA ARG A 405 5.82 -1.48 33.36
C ARG A 405 5.48 -0.59 34.56
N LEU A 406 4.30 0.01 34.60
CA LEU A 406 3.85 0.82 35.74
C LEU A 406 3.59 -0.03 36.99
N SER A 407 3.15 -1.28 36.82
CA SER A 407 2.98 -2.26 37.90
C SER A 407 4.30 -2.88 38.38
N HIS A 408 5.36 -2.79 37.58
CA HIS A 408 6.69 -3.33 37.89
C HIS A 408 7.76 -2.24 37.76
N PRO A 409 7.80 -1.25 38.69
CA PRO A 409 8.65 -0.08 38.56
C PRO A 409 10.16 -0.36 38.51
N ASN A 410 10.59 -1.53 39.01
CA ASN A 410 11.99 -1.95 39.13
C ASN A 410 12.53 -2.74 37.92
N LEU A 411 11.71 -2.99 36.89
CA LEU A 411 12.17 -3.48 35.58
C LEU A 411 12.84 -2.36 34.80
#